data_AF-A0A9D7U8B9-F1
#
_entry.id   AF-A0A9D7U8B9-F1
#
_cell.length_a   1.000
_cell.length_b   1.000
_cell.length_c   1.000
_cell.angle_alpha   90.00
_cell.angle_beta   90.00
_cell.angle_gamma   90.00
#
_symmetry.space_group_name_H-M   'P 1'
#
loop_
_entity.id
_entity.type
_entity.pdbx_description
1 polymer ?
#
loop_
_entity_poly.entity_id
_entity_poly.type
_entity_poly.pdbx_seq_one_letter_code
_entity_poly.pdbx_strand_id
1 'polypeptide(L)'
;MHRLHNLDYLRGIAAFGIMIYHFSLWNFGAFPAESILGRVGIYGVSIFYVLSGLTLYHVYFHKMTLSFSSLKDFWIKRIFRIFPLLWLATILFVIIERKELDFYRIFLNLTGFFGFIKWDYYLAVGSWSIGNELVF
;
A
#
# COMPACT_ATOMS: atom_id res chain seq x y z
N MET A 1 -14.03 -22.49 -0.62
CA MET A 1 -14.71 -21.38 -1.34
C MET A 1 -14.06 -21.21 -2.70
N HIS A 2 -14.85 -20.92 -3.73
CA HIS A 2 -14.36 -20.68 -5.08
C HIS A 2 -13.73 -19.29 -5.17
N ARG A 3 -12.68 -19.14 -5.98
CA ARG A 3 -12.05 -17.84 -6.22
C ARG A 3 -13.01 -16.94 -7.00
N LEU A 4 -13.16 -15.68 -6.60
CA LEU A 4 -14.04 -14.71 -7.25
C LEU A 4 -13.29 -13.99 -8.37
N HIS A 5 -13.11 -14.67 -9.51
CA HIS A 5 -12.29 -14.18 -10.63
C HIS A 5 -12.71 -12.80 -11.15
N ASN A 6 -14.00 -12.49 -11.19
CA ASN A 6 -14.52 -11.19 -11.62
C ASN A 6 -13.98 -10.03 -10.76
N LEU A 7 -13.86 -10.25 -9.44
CA LEU A 7 -13.32 -9.24 -8.54
C LEU A 7 -11.81 -9.07 -8.75
N ASP A 8 -11.09 -10.15 -9.01
CA ASP A 8 -9.67 -10.10 -9.31
C ASP A 8 -9.38 -9.37 -10.62
N TYR A 9 -10.18 -9.58 -11.67
CA TYR A 9 -10.06 -8.83 -12.93
C TYR A 9 -10.33 -7.34 -12.73
N LEU A 10 -11.39 -7.00 -11.99
CA LEU A 10 -11.71 -5.61 -11.70
C LEU A 10 -10.61 -4.92 -10.89
N ARG A 11 -10.01 -5.63 -9.91
CA ARG A 11 -8.83 -5.14 -9.18
C ARG A 11 -7.64 -4.90 -10.09
N GLY A 12 -7.40 -5.81 -11.03
CA GLY A 12 -6.34 -5.66 -12.04
C GLY A 12 -6.55 -4.42 -12.91
N ILE A 13 -7.77 -4.20 -13.39
CA ILE A 13 -8.14 -3.01 -14.18
C ILE A 13 -7.95 -1.73 -13.34
N ALA A 14 -8.39 -1.72 -12.08
CA ALA A 14 -8.21 -0.58 -11.18
C ALA A 14 -6.72 -0.27 -10.94
N ALA A 15 -5.90 -1.28 -10.65
CA ALA A 15 -4.45 -1.13 -10.47
C ALA A 15 -3.76 -0.60 -11.73
N PHE A 16 -4.14 -1.11 -12.90
CA PHE A 16 -3.60 -0.63 -14.18
C PHE A 16 -3.99 0.82 -14.46
N GLY A 17 -5.24 1.21 -14.17
CA GLY A 17 -5.69 2.60 -14.26
C GLY A 17 -4.90 3.54 -13.34
N ILE A 18 -4.65 3.15 -12.09
CA ILE A 18 -3.83 3.91 -11.13
C ILE A 18 -2.40 4.08 -11.64
N MET A 19 -1.83 3.02 -12.23
CA MET A 19 -0.49 3.07 -12.84
C MET A 19 -0.45 4.11 -13.98
N ILE A 20 -1.43 4.09 -14.90
CA ILE A 20 -1.53 5.08 -15.97
C ILE A 20 -1.67 6.49 -15.38
N TYR A 21 -2.51 6.67 -14.37
CA TYR A 21 -2.66 7.95 -13.68
C TYR A 21 -1.33 8.48 -13.14
N HIS A 22 -0.56 7.66 -12.41
CA HIS A 22 0.74 8.09 -11.88
C HIS A 22 1.76 8.37 -12.97
N PHE A 23 1.81 7.53 -14.00
CA PHE A 23 2.68 7.76 -15.15
C PHE A 23 2.37 9.11 -15.81
N SER A 24 1.09 9.39 -16.07
CA SER A 24 0.68 10.66 -16.66
C SER A 24 0.89 11.83 -15.71
N LEU A 25 0.65 11.67 -14.41
CA LEU A 25 0.86 12.70 -13.39
C LEU A 25 2.32 13.18 -13.38
N TRP A 26 3.28 12.26 -13.45
CA TRP A 26 4.70 12.59 -13.42
C TRP A 26 5.22 13.21 -14.72
N ASN A 27 4.57 12.95 -15.85
CA ASN A 27 5.01 13.47 -17.16
C ASN A 27 4.26 14.75 -17.57
N PHE A 28 3.00 14.92 -17.16
CA PHE A 28 2.11 15.97 -17.66
C PHE A 28 1.49 16.84 -16.54
N GLY A 29 1.77 16.52 -15.27
CA GLY A 29 1.23 17.25 -14.12
C GLY A 29 -0.14 16.78 -13.68
N ALA A 30 -0.75 17.53 -12.75
CA ALA A 30 -2.00 17.15 -12.11
C ALA A 30 -3.20 17.29 -13.07
N PHE A 31 -4.10 16.31 -13.02
CA PHE A 31 -5.34 16.33 -13.79
C PHE A 31 -6.50 16.83 -12.93
N PRO A 32 -7.41 17.67 -13.46
CA PRO A 32 -8.59 18.11 -12.74
C PRO A 32 -9.50 16.92 -12.42
N ALA A 33 -10.18 16.96 -11.28
CA ALA A 33 -11.06 15.89 -10.80
C ALA A 33 -12.22 15.58 -11.76
N GLU A 34 -12.58 16.51 -12.64
CA GLU A 34 -13.61 16.29 -13.66
C GLU A 34 -13.15 15.39 -14.80
N SER A 35 -11.84 15.37 -15.09
CA SER A 35 -11.27 14.54 -16.15
C SER A 35 -11.36 13.05 -15.82
N ILE A 36 -11.42 12.22 -16.87
CA ILE A 36 -11.44 10.76 -16.72
C ILE A 36 -10.23 10.30 -15.88
N LEU A 37 -9.04 10.82 -16.17
CA LEU A 37 -7.81 10.39 -15.51
C LEU A 37 -7.75 10.86 -14.06
N GLY A 38 -8.21 12.08 -13.76
CA GLY A 38 -8.37 12.57 -12.38
C GLY A 38 -9.32 11.69 -11.56
N ARG A 39 -10.45 11.27 -12.15
CA ARG A 39 -11.39 10.34 -11.51
C ARG A 39 -10.77 8.96 -11.28
N VAL A 40 -9.96 8.46 -12.21
CA VAL A 40 -9.24 7.19 -12.03
C VAL A 40 -8.27 7.28 -10.85
N GLY A 41 -7.53 8.38 -10.71
CA GLY A 41 -6.65 8.60 -9.56
C GLY A 41 -7.40 8.61 -8.23
N ILE A 42 -8.58 9.24 -8.16
CA ILE A 42 -9.39 9.34 -6.93
C ILE A 42 -10.10 8.02 -6.63
N TYR A 43 -10.92 7.54 -7.55
CA TYR A 43 -11.83 6.40 -7.32
C TYR A 43 -11.16 5.05 -7.56
N GLY A 44 -10.15 4.97 -8.40
CA GLY A 44 -9.44 3.72 -8.70
C GLY A 44 -8.83 3.13 -7.43
N VAL A 45 -8.21 3.96 -6.60
CA VAL A 45 -7.65 3.56 -5.30
C VAL A 45 -8.76 3.03 -4.38
N SER A 46 -9.87 3.76 -4.25
CA SER A 46 -11.01 3.32 -3.42
C SER A 46 -11.57 1.96 -3.86
N ILE A 47 -11.77 1.78 -5.17
CA ILE A 47 -12.25 0.50 -5.74
C ILE A 47 -11.24 -0.61 -5.43
N PHE A 48 -9.96 -0.37 -5.65
CA PHE A 48 -8.91 -1.36 -5.38
C PHE A 48 -8.88 -1.80 -3.90
N TYR A 49 -8.97 -0.85 -2.97
CA TYR A 49 -8.97 -1.13 -1.53
C TYR A 49 -10.21 -1.89 -1.09
N VAL A 50 -11.41 -1.47 -1.50
CA VAL A 50 -12.67 -2.13 -1.13
C VAL A 50 -12.71 -3.57 -1.66
N LEU A 51 -12.31 -3.78 -2.92
CA LEU A 51 -12.25 -5.12 -3.51
C LEU A 51 -11.19 -6.00 -2.85
N SER A 52 -10.05 -5.43 -2.47
CA SER A 52 -9.01 -6.17 -1.73
C SER A 52 -9.51 -6.59 -0.35
N GLY A 53 -10.20 -5.72 0.38
CA GLY A 53 -10.84 -6.06 1.66
C GLY A 53 -11.92 -7.14 1.53
N LEU A 54 -12.80 -7.02 0.53
CA LEU A 54 -13.85 -7.99 0.26
C LEU A 54 -13.30 -9.39 -0.08
N THR A 55 -12.26 -9.44 -0.92
CA THR A 55 -11.62 -10.72 -1.31
C THR A 55 -10.85 -11.34 -0.14
N LEU A 56 -10.17 -10.54 0.69
CA LEU A 56 -9.55 -11.00 1.93
C LEU A 56 -10.58 -11.60 2.88
N TYR A 57 -11.68 -10.89 3.14
CA TYR A 57 -12.77 -11.39 3.96
C TYR A 57 -13.30 -12.73 3.41
N HIS A 58 -13.64 -12.79 2.12
CA HIS A 58 -14.17 -14.02 1.52
C HIS A 58 -13.22 -15.23 1.68
N VAL A 59 -11.92 -15.04 1.50
CA VAL A 59 -10.94 -16.14 1.57
C VAL A 59 -10.65 -16.57 3.00
N TYR A 60 -10.53 -15.61 3.93
CA TYR A 60 -10.04 -15.86 5.28
C TYR A 60 -11.15 -16.03 6.32
N PHE A 61 -12.37 -15.53 6.09
CA PHE A 61 -13.43 -15.50 7.11
C PHE A 61 -13.72 -16.87 7.75
N HIS A 62 -13.81 -17.94 6.95
CA HIS A 62 -14.06 -19.30 7.48
C HIS A 62 -12.78 -20.04 7.92
N LYS A 63 -11.59 -19.54 7.53
CA LYS A 63 -10.30 -20.15 7.86
C LYS A 63 -9.68 -19.56 9.12
N MET A 64 -10.16 -18.40 9.56
CA MET A 64 -9.59 -17.68 10.67
C MET A 64 -10.13 -18.24 11.98
N THR A 65 -9.31 -19.01 12.68
CA THR A 65 -9.54 -19.32 14.08
C THR A 65 -8.91 -18.23 14.94
N LEU A 66 -9.65 -17.67 15.90
CA LEU A 66 -9.12 -16.69 16.84
C LEU A 66 -8.30 -17.40 17.92
N SER A 67 -7.10 -17.83 17.57
CA SER A 67 -6.14 -18.44 18.49
C SER A 67 -4.86 -17.59 18.54
N PHE A 68 -4.15 -17.67 19.67
CA PHE A 68 -2.86 -16.98 19.78
C PHE A 68 -1.85 -17.45 18.71
N SER A 69 -1.85 -18.75 18.38
CA SER A 69 -0.95 -19.30 17.36
C SER A 69 -1.24 -18.76 15.96
N SER A 70 -2.52 -18.72 15.57
CA SER A 70 -2.92 -18.21 14.24
C SER A 70 -2.66 -16.71 14.10
N LEU A 71 -2.86 -15.93 15.17
CA LEU A 71 -2.49 -14.51 15.20
C LEU A 71 -0.98 -14.30 15.08
N LYS A 72 -0.18 -15.10 15.79
CA LYS A 72 1.29 -15.06 15.69
C LYS A 72 1.75 -15.38 14.27
N ASP A 73 1.22 -16.43 13.66
CA ASP A 73 1.57 -16.83 12.29
C ASP A 73 1.19 -15.77 11.26
N PHE A 74 0.04 -15.10 11.45
CA PHE A 74 -0.39 -13.98 10.62
C PHE A 74 0.62 -12.83 10.66
N TRP A 75 1.00 -12.37 11.87
CA TRP A 75 1.93 -11.25 12.03
C TRP A 75 3.34 -11.58 11.53
N ILE A 76 3.84 -12.80 11.76
CA ILE A 76 5.13 -13.25 11.22
C ILE A 76 5.12 -13.15 9.70
N LYS A 77 4.13 -13.73 9.02
CA LYS A 77 4.02 -13.68 7.56
C LYS A 77 3.91 -12.23 7.05
N ARG A 78 3.17 -11.38 7.76
CA ARG A 78 3.01 -9.96 7.42
C ARG A 78 4.33 -9.20 7.51
N ILE A 79 5.08 -9.38 8.61
CA ILE A 79 6.38 -8.71 8.83
C ILE A 79 7.38 -9.12 7.75
N PHE A 80 7.54 -10.42 7.50
CA PHE A 80 8.47 -10.92 6.48
C PHE A 80 8.06 -10.56 5.05
N ARG A 81 6.79 -10.25 4.80
CA ARG A 81 6.33 -9.74 3.52
C ARG A 81 6.64 -8.25 3.34
N ILE A 82 6.38 -7.44 4.36
CA ILE A 82 6.43 -5.97 4.26
C ILE A 82 7.85 -5.43 4.41
N PHE A 83 8.52 -5.80 5.51
CA PHE A 83 9.74 -5.12 5.93
C PHE A 83 10.93 -5.27 4.98
N PRO A 84 11.21 -6.44 4.37
CA PRO A 84 12.35 -6.56 3.47
C PRO A 84 12.30 -5.58 2.29
N LEU A 85 11.11 -5.43 1.68
CA LEU A 85 10.94 -4.50 0.56
C LEU A 85 10.91 -3.04 1.04
N LEU A 86 10.28 -2.76 2.18
CA LEU A 86 10.26 -1.42 2.77
C LEU A 86 11.67 -0.93 3.11
N TRP A 87 12.50 -1.79 3.72
CA TRP A 87 13.90 -1.48 4.01
C TRP A 87 14.69 -1.24 2.74
N LEU A 88 14.57 -2.11 1.75
CA LEU A 88 15.23 -1.91 0.46
C LEU A 88 14.86 -0.56 -0.16
N ALA A 89 13.57 -0.25 -0.25
CA ALA A 89 13.08 1.00 -0.81
C ALA A 89 13.56 2.22 0.00
N THR A 90 13.56 2.12 1.33
CA THR A 90 14.03 3.20 2.23
C THR A 90 15.53 3.44 2.07
N ILE A 91 16.34 2.38 2.03
CA ILE A 91 17.79 2.47 1.86
C ILE A 91 18.12 3.05 0.49
N LEU A 92 17.49 2.55 -0.58
CA LEU A 92 17.68 3.09 -1.93
C LEU A 92 17.28 4.57 -2.00
N PHE A 93 16.17 4.96 -1.37
CA PHE A 93 15.76 6.36 -1.29
C PHE A 93 16.82 7.22 -0.60
N VAL A 94 17.34 6.79 0.55
CA VAL A 94 18.39 7.52 1.29
C VAL A 94 19.67 7.65 0.48
N ILE A 95 20.05 6.64 -0.31
CA ILE A 95 21.25 6.67 -1.16
C ILE A 95 21.07 7.62 -2.37
N ILE A 96 19.87 7.65 -2.95
CA ILE A 96 19.56 8.45 -4.15
C ILE A 96 19.32 9.92 -3.79
N GLU A 97 18.66 10.17 -2.67
CA GLU A 97 18.34 11.52 -2.20
C GLU A 97 19.62 12.23 -1.74
N ARG A 98 19.88 13.41 -2.32
CA ARG A 98 21.11 14.18 -2.04
C ARG A 98 20.96 15.17 -0.89
N LYS A 99 19.78 15.25 -0.29
CA LYS A 99 19.46 16.15 0.82
C LYS A 99 19.71 15.46 2.15
N GLU A 100 20.06 16.25 3.17
CA GLU A 100 20.11 15.75 4.54
C GLU A 100 18.69 15.31 4.96
N LEU A 101 18.57 14.03 5.31
CA LEU A 101 17.34 13.44 5.81
C LEU A 101 17.39 13.38 7.33
N ASP A 102 16.30 13.82 7.97
CA ASP A 102 16.13 13.71 9.41
C ASP A 102 16.21 12.26 9.87
N PHE A 103 17.09 11.98 10.84
CA PHE A 103 17.27 10.67 11.43
C PHE A 103 15.95 10.12 12.00
N TYR A 104 15.12 10.97 12.58
CA TYR A 104 13.81 10.58 13.10
C TYR A 104 12.90 10.04 11.98
N ARG A 105 12.93 10.68 10.80
CA ARG A 105 12.15 10.23 9.64
C ARG A 105 12.64 8.88 9.10
N ILE A 106 13.96 8.68 9.02
CA ILE A 106 14.54 7.39 8.61
C ILE A 106 14.15 6.30 9.59
N PHE A 107 14.29 6.56 10.90
CA PHE A 107 13.91 5.62 11.95
C PHE A 107 12.43 5.19 11.86
N LEU A 108 11.52 6.14 11.65
CA LEU A 108 10.10 5.85 11.48
C LEU A 108 9.82 4.98 10.24
N ASN A 109 10.55 5.16 9.14
CA ASN A 109 10.38 4.36 7.92
C ASN A 109 10.96 2.95 8.08
N LEU A 110 12.10 2.79 8.75
CA LEU A 110 12.69 1.47 9.01
C LEU A 110 11.85 0.63 9.99
N THR A 111 11.20 1.27 10.94
CA THR A 111 10.31 0.61 11.91
C THR A 111 8.87 0.46 11.42
N GLY A 112 8.48 1.18 10.37
CA GLY A 112 7.09 1.27 9.92
C GLY A 112 6.19 2.15 10.80
N PHE A 113 6.73 2.77 11.86
CA PHE A 113 5.95 3.59 12.80
C PHE A 113 5.47 4.92 12.23
N PHE A 114 5.94 5.33 11.05
CA PHE A 114 5.37 6.49 10.37
C PHE A 114 3.84 6.35 10.20
N GLY A 115 3.32 5.15 9.92
CA GLY A 115 1.86 4.93 9.80
C GLY A 115 1.07 5.25 11.07
N PHE A 116 1.66 5.06 12.25
CA PHE A 116 1.01 5.28 13.54
C PHE A 116 1.22 6.70 14.09
N ILE A 117 2.42 7.26 13.91
CA ILE A 117 2.82 8.51 14.56
C ILE A 117 2.68 9.72 13.60
N LYS A 118 3.15 9.60 12.36
CA LYS A 118 3.16 10.67 11.35
C LYS A 118 2.97 10.10 9.96
N TRP A 119 1.71 9.99 9.55
CA TRP A 119 1.31 9.29 8.32
C TRP A 119 1.92 9.88 7.04
N ASP A 120 2.35 11.14 7.08
CA ASP A 120 2.98 11.91 5.99
C ASP A 120 4.52 11.80 5.95
N TYR A 121 5.15 11.13 6.93
CA TYR A 121 6.62 11.02 7.03
C TYR A 121 7.23 9.89 6.19
N TYR A 122 6.46 9.25 5.32
CA TYR A 122 7.00 8.22 4.41
C TYR A 122 8.07 8.79 3.48
N LEU A 123 9.10 7.98 3.16
CA LEU A 123 10.21 8.39 2.29
C LEU A 123 9.95 7.99 0.83
N ALA A 124 9.91 6.69 0.54
CA ALA A 124 9.66 6.23 -0.82
C ALA A 124 8.21 6.45 -1.25
N VAL A 125 8.00 7.03 -2.44
CA VAL A 125 6.68 7.30 -3.01
C VAL A 125 5.88 5.99 -3.08
N GLY A 126 4.67 6.01 -2.50
CA GLY A 126 3.81 4.83 -2.38
C GLY A 126 3.87 4.10 -1.03
N SER A 127 4.90 4.34 -0.20
CA SER A 127 5.04 3.71 1.12
C SER A 127 3.93 4.11 2.11
N TRP A 128 3.21 5.20 1.84
CA TRP A 128 1.99 5.56 2.59
C TRP A 128 0.97 4.39 2.65
N SER A 129 0.87 3.59 1.59
CA SER A 129 -0.01 2.42 1.55
C SER A 129 0.41 1.32 2.52
N ILE A 130 1.72 1.17 2.76
CA ILE A 130 2.28 0.26 3.76
C ILE A 130 1.97 0.77 5.18
N GLY A 131 1.99 2.08 5.38
CA GLY A 131 1.53 2.69 6.63
C GLY A 131 0.10 2.27 6.97
N ASN A 132 -0.82 2.36 6.01
CA ASN A 132 -2.19 1.88 6.17
C ASN A 132 -2.24 0.38 6.50
N GLU A 133 -1.44 -0.42 5.80
CA GLU A 133 -1.36 -1.87 6.04
C GLU A 133 -0.77 -2.22 7.40
N LEU A 134 0.09 -1.41 8.01
CA LEU A 134 0.61 -1.70 9.34
C LEU A 134 -0.42 -1.34 10.43
N VAL A 135 -1.23 -0.30 10.21
CA VAL A 135 -2.24 0.20 11.15
C VAL A 135 -3.51 -0.65 11.14
N PHE A 136 -3.91 -1.19 9.99
CA PHE A 136 -5.12 -2.01 9.79
C PHE A 136 -4.75 -3.43 9.34
#